data_AF-A0A970JFY7-F1
#
_entry.id   AF-A0A970JFY7-F1
#
_cell.length_a   1.000
_cell.length_b   1.000
_cell.length_c   1.000
_cell.angle_alpha   90.00
_cell.angle_beta   90.00
_cell.angle_gamma   90.00
#
_symmetry.space_group_name_H-M   'P 1'
#
loop_
_entity.id
_entity.type
_entity.pdbx_description
1 polymer ?
#
loop_
_entity_poly.entity_id
_entity_poly.type
_entity_poly.pdbx_seq_one_letter_code
_entity_poly.pdbx_strand_id
1 'polypeptide(L)'
;MEKQACDWNQRLADEIDRAPAGHPGRVVRTLSEWLPPSAVVCLDVGDHVLWFNRFFQGRGQEVLVSGHWRGMGFSLGAAIAAQLALRIPRS
;
A
#
# COMPACT_ATOMS: atom_id res chain seq x y z
N MET A 1 8.15 -14.77 -17.71
CA MET A 1 7.51 -14.17 -16.52
C MET A 1 7.17 -12.69 -16.72
N GLU A 2 8.02 -11.87 -17.34
CA GLU A 2 7.78 -10.42 -17.52
C GLU A 2 6.50 -10.05 -18.30
N LYS A 3 6.17 -10.78 -19.39
CA LYS A 3 4.92 -10.53 -20.15
C LYS A 3 3.65 -10.66 -19.29
N GLN A 4 3.61 -11.67 -18.42
CA GLN A 4 2.45 -11.92 -17.55
C GLN A 4 2.26 -10.82 -16.49
N ALA A 5 3.36 -10.28 -15.96
CA ALA A 5 3.33 -9.16 -15.02
C ALA A 5 2.91 -7.85 -15.71
N CYS A 6 3.40 -7.60 -16.93
CA CYS A 6 2.99 -6.45 -17.73
C CYS A 6 1.49 -6.51 -18.09
N ASP A 7 1.03 -7.66 -18.58
CA ASP A 7 -0.37 -7.90 -18.91
C ASP A 7 -1.29 -7.75 -17.68
N TRP A 8 -0.83 -8.18 -16.51
CA TRP A 8 -1.54 -7.99 -15.24
C TRP A 8 -1.65 -6.51 -14.85
N ASN A 9 -0.56 -5.77 -14.94
CA ASN A 9 -0.52 -4.34 -14.63
C ASN A 9 -1.41 -3.53 -15.58
N GLN A 10 -1.42 -3.89 -16.86
CA GLN A 10 -2.28 -3.24 -17.85
C GLN A 10 -3.77 -3.44 -17.51
N ARG A 11 -4.17 -4.66 -17.13
CA ARG A 11 -5.54 -4.93 -16.72
C ARG A 11 -5.97 -4.13 -15.49
N LEU A 12 -5.09 -3.99 -14.50
CA LEU A 12 -5.37 -3.18 -13.31
C LEU A 12 -5.50 -1.69 -13.63
N ALA A 13 -4.71 -1.17 -14.58
CA ALA A 13 -4.84 0.20 -15.06
C ALA A 13 -6.17 0.42 -15.78
N ASP A 14 -6.55 -0.49 -16.67
CA ASP A 14 -7.83 -0.43 -17.39
C ASP A 14 -9.04 -0.50 -16.44
N GLU A 15 -8.95 -1.32 -15.37
CA GLU A 15 -9.96 -1.39 -14.31
C GLU A 15 -10.12 -0.05 -13.57
N ILE A 16 -9.01 0.64 -13.26
CA ILE A 16 -9.01 1.94 -12.58
C ILE A 16 -9.53 3.07 -13.48
N ASP A 17 -9.18 3.03 -14.76
CA ASP A 17 -9.60 4.06 -15.73
C ASP A 17 -11.11 4.02 -15.97
N ARG A 18 -11.71 2.82 -15.91
CA ARG A 18 -13.17 2.63 -16.03
C ARG A 18 -13.92 2.84 -14.72
N ALA A 19 -13.21 2.90 -13.59
CA ALA A 19 -13.83 3.08 -12.28
C ALA A 19 -14.24 4.55 -12.04
N PRO A 20 -15.29 4.81 -11.24
CA PRO A 20 -15.70 6.16 -10.87
C PRO A 20 -14.58 6.91 -10.12
N ALA A 21 -14.59 8.24 -10.18
CA ALA A 21 -13.53 9.09 -9.61
C ALA A 21 -13.26 8.83 -8.11
N GLY A 22 -14.26 8.41 -7.35
CA GLY A 22 -14.15 8.06 -5.92
C GLY A 22 -13.66 6.64 -5.63
N HIS A 23 -13.20 5.89 -6.63
CA HIS A 23 -12.79 4.50 -6.42
C HIS A 23 -11.50 4.41 -5.58
N PRO A 24 -11.49 3.67 -4.46
CA PRO A 24 -10.35 3.60 -3.54
C PRO A 24 -9.07 3.06 -4.19
N GLY A 25 -9.20 2.21 -5.21
CA GLY A 25 -8.07 1.71 -5.99
C GLY A 25 -7.24 2.80 -6.70
N ARG A 26 -7.84 3.96 -7.02
CA ARG A 26 -7.12 5.12 -7.60
C ARG A 26 -6.10 5.69 -6.63
N VAL A 27 -6.47 5.79 -5.36
CA VAL A 27 -5.58 6.28 -4.30
C VAL A 27 -4.41 5.31 -4.11
N VAL A 28 -4.70 4.01 -4.03
CA VAL A 28 -3.67 2.96 -3.89
C VAL A 28 -2.69 2.98 -5.07
N ARG A 29 -3.19 3.11 -6.30
CA ARG A 29 -2.34 3.18 -7.49
C ARG A 29 -1.42 4.40 -7.48
N THR A 30 -1.96 5.55 -7.11
CA THR A 30 -1.18 6.78 -6.96
C THR A 30 -0.10 6.60 -5.89
N LEU A 31 -0.47 6.06 -4.73
CA LEU A 31 0.50 5.75 -3.66
C LEU A 31 1.62 4.83 -4.17
N SER A 32 1.28 3.78 -4.92
CA SER A 32 2.25 2.86 -5.50
C SER A 32 3.26 3.53 -6.45
N GLU A 33 2.85 4.57 -7.17
CA GLU A 33 3.72 5.28 -8.11
C GLU A 33 4.69 6.21 -7.39
N TRP A 34 4.22 6.88 -6.33
CA TRP A 34 4.93 7.95 -5.62
C TRP A 34 5.68 7.51 -4.36
N LEU A 35 5.33 6.36 -3.76
CA LEU A 35 5.98 5.87 -2.54
C LEU A 35 7.44 5.49 -2.82
N PRO A 36 8.41 6.04 -2.06
CA PRO A 36 9.80 5.63 -2.20
C PRO A 36 9.98 4.15 -1.81
N PRO A 37 10.98 3.45 -2.37
CA PRO A 37 11.23 2.04 -2.04
C PRO A 37 11.51 1.78 -0.55
N SER A 38 12.04 2.78 0.16
CA SER A 38 12.31 2.72 1.60
C SER A 38 11.11 3.10 2.49
N ALA A 39 9.94 3.36 1.90
CA ALA A 39 8.75 3.69 2.68
C ALA A 39 8.25 2.48 3.46
N VAL A 40 7.81 2.73 4.70
CA VAL A 40 7.07 1.76 5.50
C VAL A 40 5.58 2.07 5.37
N VAL A 41 4.79 1.12 4.88
CA VAL A 41 3.35 1.27 4.71
C VAL A 41 2.64 0.56 5.86
N CYS A 42 1.93 1.31 6.70
CA CYS A 42 1.17 0.77 7.82
C CYS A 42 -0.31 0.66 7.44
N LEU A 43 -0.85 -0.56 7.40
CA LEU A 43 -2.24 -0.82 7.03
C LEU A 43 -3.05 -1.27 8.25
N ASP A 44 -4.18 -0.59 8.46
CA ASP A 44 -5.24 -1.04 9.37
C ASP A 44 -6.01 -2.22 8.77
N VAL A 45 -6.86 -2.87 9.57
CA VAL A 45 -7.78 -3.92 9.09
C VAL A 45 -9.05 -3.29 8.51
N GLY A 46 -9.40 -3.63 7.27
CA GLY A 46 -10.62 -3.15 6.60
C GLY A 46 -10.60 -3.39 5.09
N ASP A 47 -11.67 -2.97 4.40
CA ASP A 47 -11.81 -3.14 2.94
C ASP A 47 -10.68 -2.47 2.14
N HIS A 48 -10.03 -1.44 2.70
CA HIS A 48 -8.86 -0.80 2.10
C HIS A 48 -7.66 -1.74 1.95
N VAL A 49 -7.56 -2.82 2.73
CA VAL A 49 -6.52 -3.85 2.57
C VAL A 49 -6.72 -4.65 1.28
N LEU A 50 -7.97 -4.95 0.92
CA LEU A 50 -8.28 -5.65 -0.34
C LEU A 50 -7.90 -4.78 -1.55
N TRP A 51 -8.22 -3.49 -1.48
CA TRP A 51 -7.83 -2.53 -2.50
C TRP A 51 -6.32 -2.34 -2.56
N PHE A 52 -5.65 -2.30 -1.40
CA PHE A 52 -4.19 -2.26 -1.32
C PHE A 52 -3.58 -3.48 -2.00
N ASN A 53 -3.98 -4.69 -1.63
CA ASN A 53 -3.44 -5.92 -2.19
C ASN A 53 -3.66 -6.04 -3.71
N ARG A 54 -4.79 -5.54 -4.22
CA ARG A 54 -5.11 -5.62 -5.65
C ARG A 54 -4.36 -4.59 -6.49
N PHE A 55 -4.24 -3.36 -6.01
CA PHE A 55 -3.77 -2.23 -6.83
C PHE A 55 -2.38 -1.72 -6.46
N PHE A 56 -1.82 -2.12 -5.33
CA PHE A 56 -0.47 -1.73 -4.94
C PHE A 56 0.57 -2.57 -5.69
N GLN A 57 1.40 -1.91 -6.49
CA GLN A 57 2.51 -2.49 -7.23
C GLN A 57 3.81 -2.07 -6.55
N GLY A 58 4.06 -2.64 -5.38
CA GLY A 58 5.23 -2.33 -4.55
C GLY A 58 6.55 -2.61 -5.26
N ARG A 59 7.53 -1.74 -5.03
CA ARG A 59 8.92 -1.85 -5.50
C ARG A 59 9.88 -2.33 -4.39
N GLY A 60 9.35 -2.99 -3.36
CA GLY A 60 10.11 -3.49 -2.21
C GLY A 60 9.84 -2.80 -0.87
N GLN A 61 8.78 -1.99 -0.76
CA GLN A 61 8.39 -1.33 0.49
C GLN A 61 8.03 -2.33 1.60
N GLU A 62 8.41 -2.02 2.84
CA GLU A 62 8.02 -2.79 4.01
C GLU A 62 6.56 -2.50 4.37
N VAL A 63 5.72 -3.53 4.41
CA VAL A 63 4.28 -3.39 4.72
C VAL A 63 3.99 -4.01 6.07
N LEU A 64 3.58 -3.16 7.02
CA LEU A 64 3.16 -3.57 8.36
C LEU A 64 1.64 -3.64 8.40
N VAL A 65 1.09 -4.83 8.65
CA VAL A 65 -0.35 -5.07 8.76
C VAL A 65 -0.70 -5.48 10.19
N SER A 66 -1.71 -4.84 10.79
CA SER A 66 -2.24 -5.26 12.09
C SER A 66 -2.97 -6.60 11.97
N GLY A 67 -2.27 -7.71 12.18
CA GLY A 67 -2.82 -9.07 11.99
C GLY A 67 -3.53 -9.69 13.19
N HIS A 68 -3.29 -9.20 14.42
CA HIS A 68 -3.61 -9.99 15.62
C HIS A 68 -4.88 -9.58 16.36
N TRP A 69 -5.29 -8.32 16.28
CA TRP A 69 -6.52 -7.82 16.88
C TRP A 69 -7.13 -6.83 15.91
N ARG A 70 -8.36 -7.08 15.48
CA ARG A 70 -9.15 -6.31 14.51
C ARG A 70 -9.49 -4.88 14.98
N GLY A 71 -8.52 -4.16 15.53
CA GLY A 71 -8.64 -2.80 16.04
C GLY A 71 -8.40 -1.79 14.92
N MET A 72 -9.37 -0.90 14.74
CA MET A 72 -9.20 0.30 13.92
C MET A 72 -8.29 1.27 14.69
N GLY A 73 -7.27 1.86 14.04
CA GLY A 73 -6.38 2.85 14.66
C GLY A 73 -4.94 2.38 14.95
N PHE A 74 -4.52 1.22 14.45
CA PHE A 74 -3.13 0.78 14.53
C PHE A 74 -2.23 1.55 13.56
N SER A 75 -2.74 1.88 12.36
CA SER A 75 -1.98 2.51 11.29
C SER A 75 -1.30 3.82 11.71
N LEU A 76 -1.98 4.67 12.48
CA LEU A 76 -1.44 5.94 12.94
C LEU A 76 -0.30 5.76 13.95
N GLY A 77 -0.49 4.89 14.95
CA GLY A 77 0.53 4.61 15.96
C GLY A 77 1.76 3.95 15.34
N ALA A 78 1.54 3.00 14.42
CA ALA A 78 2.60 2.34 13.67
C ALA A 78 3.37 3.33 12.77
N ALA A 79 2.68 4.26 12.10
CA ALA A 79 3.33 5.28 11.28
C ALA A 79 4.21 6.21 12.11
N ILE A 80 3.74 6.66 13.29
CA ILE A 80 4.54 7.48 14.21
C ILE A 80 5.76 6.71 14.72
N ALA A 81 5.56 5.45 15.13
CA ALA A 81 6.65 4.59 15.61
C ALA A 81 7.68 4.30 14.52
N ALA A 82 7.24 4.01 13.29
CA ALA A 82 8.11 3.81 12.15
C ALA A 82 8.93 5.08 11.84
N GLN A 83 8.29 6.25 11.84
CA GLN A 83 8.99 7.51 11.65
C GLN A 83 10.03 7.76 12.74
N LEU A 84 9.73 7.46 14.01
CA LEU A 84 10.68 7.59 15.13
C LEU A 84 11.84 6.59 15.00
N ALA A 85 11.55 5.32 14.71
CA ALA A 85 12.55 4.26 14.57
C ALA A 85 13.47 4.47 13.37
N LEU A 86 12.96 5.03 12.27
CA LEU A 86 13.76 5.40 11.09
C LEU A 86 14.59 6.67 11.32
N ARG A 87 14.20 7.53 12.27
CA ARG A 87 14.94 8.75 12.63
C ARG A 87 16.06 8.51 13.65
N ILE A 88 15.97 7.42 14.42
CA ILE A 88 17.01 7.03 15.37
C ILE A 88 18.09 6.27 14.58
N PRO A 89 19.34 6.75 14.53
CA PRO A 89 20.41 6.05 13.84
C PRO A 89 20.61 4.68 14.49
N ARG A 90 20.57 3.62 13.66
CA ARG A 90 20.92 2.27 14.12
C ARG A 90 22.43 2.24 14.29
N SER A 91 22.88 2.25 15.56
CA SER A 91 24.27 2.03 15.97
C SER A 91 24.71 0.59 15.71
#